data_AF-A0A962GAF5-F1
#
_entry.id   AF-A0A962GAF5-F1
#
_cell.length_a   1.000
_cell.length_b   1.000
_cell.length_c   1.000
_cell.angle_alpha   90.00
_cell.angle_beta   90.00
_cell.angle_gamma   90.00
#
_symmetry.space_group_name_H-M   'P 1'
#
loop_
_entity.id
_entity.type
_entity.pdbx_description
1 polymer ?
#
loop_
_entity_poly.entity_id
_entity_poly.type
_entity_poly.pdbx_seq_one_letter_code
_entity_poly.pdbx_strand_id
1 'polypeptide(L)'
;RDLQREPAWCDSITHQVSQFCAAYFDRDQAAWHPDQTGRLYASWRNTLGSDHSIPLLMRSPGIPARAAALAVDPERQIAASLEQLGIPAREWSSYLQAVLMRVSGWAAWCAYQRWQARLDGRDDHNLVDLLAIRLGWEALLDDGKRDPDSSWAAWRADWKQRQPGGASMQQALHTWQRAQEIAYQRQLRSRLLSAPAIELAVQPAVQAAFCIDV
;
A
#
# COMPACT_ATOMS: atom_id res chain seq x y z
N ARG A 1 -4.40 -20.43 16.12
CA ARG A 1 -3.80 -21.04 14.91
C ARG A 1 -2.36 -21.34 15.21
N ASP A 2 -1.86 -22.50 14.79
CA ASP A 2 -0.46 -22.88 14.98
C ASP A 2 0.42 -22.10 13.98
N LEU A 3 0.97 -20.97 14.44
CA LEU A 3 1.83 -20.08 13.66
C LEU A 3 3.19 -20.73 13.29
N GLN A 4 3.47 -21.94 13.78
CA GLN A 4 4.73 -22.64 13.49
C GLN A 4 4.68 -23.41 12.16
N ARG A 5 3.50 -23.61 11.54
CA ARG A 5 3.34 -24.42 10.32
C ARG A 5 2.55 -23.75 9.18
N GLU A 6 1.78 -22.71 9.45
CA GLU A 6 1.02 -21.96 8.43
C GLU A 6 1.34 -20.47 8.53
N PRO A 7 1.76 -19.80 7.45
CA PRO A 7 2.01 -18.36 7.48
C PRO A 7 0.72 -17.62 7.82
N ALA A 8 0.82 -16.53 8.59
CA ALA A 8 -0.35 -15.72 8.90
C ALA A 8 -0.93 -15.13 7.60
N TRP A 9 -2.27 -15.05 7.50
CA TRP A 9 -2.94 -14.43 6.36
C TRP A 9 -2.45 -13.01 6.08
N CYS A 10 -2.19 -12.24 7.13
CA CYS A 10 -1.65 -10.89 7.01
C CYS A 10 -0.33 -10.85 6.23
N ASP A 11 0.61 -11.74 6.58
CA ASP A 11 1.94 -11.78 5.97
C ASP A 11 1.84 -12.34 4.54
N SER A 12 1.02 -13.39 4.36
CA SER A 12 0.80 -14.01 3.05
C SER A 12 0.18 -13.03 2.05
N ILE A 13 -0.82 -12.25 2.47
CA ILE A 13 -1.42 -11.20 1.62
C ILE A 13 -0.41 -10.09 1.33
N THR A 14 0.30 -9.61 2.35
CA THR A 14 1.29 -8.55 2.18
C THR A 14 2.39 -8.97 1.21
N HIS A 15 2.85 -10.22 1.33
CA HIS A 15 3.83 -10.82 0.44
C HIS A 15 3.29 -10.96 -0.98
N GLN A 16 2.08 -11.52 -1.15
CA GLN A 16 1.46 -11.68 -2.48
C GLN A 16 1.27 -10.35 -3.20
N VAL A 17 0.72 -9.35 -2.50
CA VAL A 17 0.54 -8.00 -3.07
C VAL A 17 1.89 -7.40 -3.42
N SER A 18 2.91 -7.62 -2.59
CA SER A 18 4.25 -7.09 -2.86
C SER A 18 4.94 -7.75 -4.06
N GLN A 19 4.84 -9.09 -4.20
CA GLN A 19 5.35 -9.80 -5.36
C GLN A 19 4.64 -9.37 -6.64
N PHE A 20 3.32 -9.25 -6.58
CA PHE A 20 2.53 -8.78 -7.72
C PHE A 20 2.93 -7.35 -8.11
N CYS A 21 3.04 -6.43 -7.16
CA CYS A 21 3.45 -5.05 -7.43
C CYS A 21 4.88 -4.99 -7.97
N ALA A 22 5.80 -5.79 -7.43
CA ALA A 22 7.16 -5.88 -7.95
C ALA A 22 7.16 -6.29 -9.42
N ALA A 23 6.46 -7.38 -9.77
CA ALA A 23 6.39 -7.84 -11.15
C ALA A 23 5.64 -6.87 -12.09
N TYR A 24 4.62 -6.16 -11.58
CA TYR A 24 3.84 -5.20 -12.36
C TYR A 24 4.60 -3.89 -12.63
N PHE A 25 5.31 -3.36 -11.63
CA PHE A 25 6.02 -2.09 -11.76
C PHE A 25 7.43 -2.23 -12.30
N ASP A 26 7.97 -3.45 -12.34
CA ASP A 26 9.24 -3.71 -13.00
C ASP A 26 9.15 -3.42 -14.50
N ARG A 27 10.17 -2.74 -15.00
CA ARG A 27 10.29 -2.34 -16.41
C ARG A 27 11.43 -3.05 -17.12
N ASP A 28 12.35 -3.66 -16.38
CA ASP A 28 13.67 -4.00 -16.92
C ASP A 28 14.19 -5.37 -16.47
N GLN A 29 13.89 -5.83 -15.24
CA GLN A 29 14.60 -6.98 -14.66
C GLN A 29 13.82 -8.30 -14.79
N ALA A 30 12.49 -8.25 -14.78
CA ALA A 30 11.67 -9.45 -14.79
C ALA A 30 11.59 -10.06 -16.20
N ALA A 31 11.84 -11.36 -16.28
CA ALA A 31 11.58 -12.12 -17.51
C ALA A 31 10.07 -12.30 -17.80
N TRP A 32 9.24 -12.10 -16.78
CA TRP A 32 7.79 -12.24 -16.84
C TRP A 32 7.11 -11.06 -16.16
N HIS A 33 6.05 -10.54 -16.78
CA HIS A 33 5.28 -9.42 -16.28
C HIS A 33 3.79 -9.80 -16.26
N PRO A 34 3.03 -9.35 -15.25
CA PRO A 34 1.57 -9.38 -15.33
C PRO A 34 1.07 -8.59 -16.53
N ASP A 35 -0.13 -8.89 -16.99
CA ASP A 35 -0.76 -8.14 -18.08
C ASP A 35 -0.89 -6.65 -17.71
N GLN A 36 -0.30 -5.76 -18.52
CA GLN A 36 -0.33 -4.31 -18.32
C GLN A 36 -1.28 -3.58 -19.28
N THR A 37 -2.11 -4.32 -20.04
CA THR A 37 -3.09 -3.70 -20.95
C THR A 37 -4.19 -2.95 -20.21
N GLY A 38 -4.43 -3.30 -18.94
CA GLY A 38 -5.40 -2.67 -18.06
C GLY A 38 -4.78 -1.93 -16.87
N ARG A 39 -5.66 -1.44 -15.99
CA ARG A 39 -5.29 -0.87 -14.67
C ARG A 39 -4.65 -1.93 -13.76
N LEU A 40 -3.83 -1.49 -12.80
CA LEU A 40 -3.13 -2.36 -11.83
C LEU A 40 -4.09 -3.34 -11.15
N TYR A 41 -5.26 -2.86 -10.72
CA TYR A 41 -6.29 -3.67 -10.06
C TYR A 41 -6.87 -4.75 -10.98
N ALA A 42 -7.13 -4.43 -12.25
CA ALA A 42 -7.68 -5.37 -13.21
C ALA A 42 -6.68 -6.50 -13.49
N SER A 43 -5.40 -6.15 -13.66
CA SER A 43 -4.30 -7.10 -13.82
C SER A 43 -4.17 -8.04 -12.62
N TRP A 44 -4.22 -7.49 -11.40
CA TRP A 44 -4.19 -8.28 -10.17
C TRP A 44 -5.37 -9.24 -10.08
N ARG A 45 -6.59 -8.76 -10.33
CA ARG A 45 -7.81 -9.57 -10.24
C ARG A 45 -7.79 -10.73 -11.23
N ASN A 46 -7.33 -10.48 -12.46
CA ASN A 46 -7.16 -11.53 -13.47
C ASN A 46 -6.11 -12.55 -13.03
N THR A 47 -4.96 -12.07 -12.54
CA THR A 47 -3.88 -12.93 -12.03
C THR A 47 -4.38 -13.82 -10.91
N LEU A 48 -5.12 -13.27 -9.94
CA LEU A 48 -5.64 -14.02 -8.80
C LEU A 48 -6.69 -15.06 -9.19
N GLY A 49 -7.42 -14.86 -10.30
CA GLY A 49 -8.33 -15.85 -10.86
C GLY A 49 -7.61 -17.06 -11.47
N SER A 50 -6.39 -16.87 -11.98
CA SER A 50 -5.57 -17.93 -12.57
C SER A 50 -4.50 -18.51 -11.63
N ASP A 51 -4.15 -17.79 -10.56
CA ASP A 51 -3.08 -18.16 -9.65
C ASP A 51 -3.60 -19.12 -8.56
N HIS A 52 -3.09 -20.36 -8.61
CA HIS A 52 -3.43 -21.41 -7.66
C HIS A 52 -2.47 -21.49 -6.46
N SER A 53 -1.39 -20.68 -6.43
CA SER A 53 -0.36 -20.74 -5.39
C SER A 53 -0.89 -20.39 -4.00
N ILE A 54 -1.58 -19.25 -3.85
CA ILE A 54 -2.18 -18.82 -2.58
C ILE A 54 -3.35 -19.73 -2.15
N PRO A 55 -4.31 -20.08 -3.02
CA PRO A 55 -5.36 -21.05 -2.67
C PRO A 55 -4.80 -22.37 -2.14
N LEU A 56 -3.71 -22.87 -2.73
CA LEU A 56 -3.05 -24.11 -2.31
C LEU A 56 -2.33 -23.94 -0.97
N LEU A 57 -1.49 -22.90 -0.84
CA LEU A 57 -0.72 -22.62 0.37
C LEU A 57 -1.62 -22.40 1.58
N MET A 58 -2.71 -21.67 1.40
CA MET A 58 -3.62 -21.26 2.47
C MET A 58 -4.84 -22.18 2.62
N ARG A 59 -4.89 -23.29 1.87
CA ARG A 59 -5.99 -24.27 1.87
C ARG A 59 -7.36 -23.64 1.66
N SER A 60 -7.43 -22.66 0.77
CA SER A 60 -8.62 -21.87 0.46
C SER A 60 -8.94 -21.94 -1.03
N PRO A 61 -9.46 -23.08 -1.52
CA PRO A 61 -9.71 -23.31 -2.95
C PRO A 61 -10.80 -22.40 -3.53
N GLY A 62 -11.61 -21.76 -2.69
CA GLY A 62 -12.66 -20.84 -3.12
C GLY A 62 -12.17 -19.45 -3.55
N ILE A 63 -10.90 -19.10 -3.32
CA ILE A 63 -10.37 -17.77 -3.63
C ILE A 63 -10.51 -17.41 -5.12
N PRO A 64 -10.13 -18.25 -6.10
CA PRO A 64 -10.22 -17.88 -7.51
C PRO A 64 -11.65 -17.57 -7.96
N ALA A 65 -12.63 -18.37 -7.51
CA ALA A 65 -14.03 -18.14 -7.80
C ALA A 65 -14.55 -16.84 -7.16
N ARG A 66 -14.16 -16.55 -5.91
CA ARG A 66 -14.50 -15.30 -5.24
C ARG A 66 -13.80 -14.09 -5.88
N ALA A 67 -12.57 -14.25 -6.38
CA ALA A 67 -11.83 -13.21 -7.09
C ALA A 67 -12.53 -12.80 -8.40
N ALA A 68 -13.08 -13.78 -9.12
CA ALA A 68 -13.88 -13.52 -10.32
C ALA A 68 -15.19 -12.75 -10.03
N ALA A 69 -15.72 -12.84 -8.81
CA ALA A 69 -16.92 -12.13 -8.38
C ALA A 69 -16.65 -10.68 -7.92
N LEU A 70 -15.38 -10.28 -7.77
CA LEU A 70 -15.04 -8.89 -7.42
C LEU A 70 -15.44 -7.93 -8.54
N ALA A 71 -15.86 -6.72 -8.17
CA ALA A 71 -16.26 -5.68 -9.11
C ALA A 71 -15.12 -5.38 -10.10
N VAL A 72 -15.48 -5.05 -11.35
CA VAL A 72 -14.49 -4.73 -12.41
C VAL A 72 -13.83 -3.38 -12.18
N ASP A 73 -14.62 -2.43 -11.69
CA ASP A 73 -14.17 -1.08 -11.41
C ASP A 73 -13.59 -1.00 -9.98
N PRO A 74 -12.36 -0.49 -9.80
CA PRO A 74 -11.70 -0.49 -8.49
C PRO A 74 -12.42 0.41 -7.48
N GLU A 75 -12.95 1.55 -7.90
CA GLU A 75 -13.71 2.45 -7.03
C GLU A 75 -15.00 1.78 -6.53
N ARG A 76 -15.72 1.06 -7.40
CA ARG A 76 -16.86 0.23 -7.00
C ARG A 76 -16.45 -0.93 -6.09
N GLN A 77 -15.30 -1.56 -6.32
CA GLN A 77 -14.81 -2.61 -5.44
C GLN A 77 -14.51 -2.07 -4.04
N ILE A 78 -13.91 -0.88 -3.93
CA ILE A 78 -13.65 -0.22 -2.64
C ILE A 78 -14.96 0.00 -1.89
N ALA A 79 -15.98 0.57 -2.56
CA ALA A 79 -17.29 0.80 -1.96
C ALA A 79 -17.95 -0.52 -1.50
N ALA A 80 -17.97 -1.53 -2.38
CA ALA A 80 -18.54 -2.83 -2.07
C ALA A 80 -17.84 -3.52 -0.89
N SER A 81 -16.50 -3.46 -0.81
CA SER A 81 -15.74 -3.99 0.32
C SER A 81 -16.09 -3.28 1.64
N LEU A 82 -16.23 -1.94 1.64
CA LEU A 82 -16.60 -1.18 2.84
C LEU A 82 -18.01 -1.54 3.33
N GLU A 83 -18.96 -1.69 2.40
CA GLU A 83 -20.33 -2.11 2.69
C GLU A 83 -20.38 -3.54 3.22
N GLN A 84 -19.73 -4.50 2.55
CA GLN A 84 -19.68 -5.90 2.95
C GLN A 84 -19.11 -6.06 4.36
N LEU A 85 -18.01 -5.35 4.66
CA LEU A 85 -17.36 -5.37 5.97
C LEU A 85 -18.14 -4.59 7.03
N GLY A 86 -19.19 -3.85 6.67
CA GLY A 86 -20.01 -3.08 7.59
C GLY A 86 -19.24 -1.95 8.27
N ILE A 87 -18.28 -1.32 7.58
CA ILE A 87 -17.50 -0.21 8.15
C ILE A 87 -18.35 1.06 8.14
N PRO A 88 -18.57 1.74 9.29
CA PRO A 88 -19.32 2.98 9.33
C PRO A 88 -18.68 4.07 8.48
N ALA A 89 -19.48 4.84 7.72
CA ALA A 89 -19.00 5.89 6.82
C ALA A 89 -18.05 6.91 7.46
N ARG A 90 -18.31 7.28 8.72
CA ARG A 90 -17.46 8.20 9.49
C ARG A 90 -16.05 7.66 9.77
N GLU A 91 -15.84 6.35 9.68
CA GLU A 91 -14.57 5.67 9.94
C GLU A 91 -13.81 5.33 8.65
N TRP A 92 -14.41 5.57 7.47
CA TRP A 92 -13.82 5.16 6.19
C TRP A 92 -12.43 5.73 5.98
N SER A 93 -12.22 7.03 6.21
CA SER A 93 -10.90 7.64 6.01
C SER A 93 -9.81 6.94 6.83
N SER A 94 -10.03 6.75 8.13
CA SER A 94 -9.06 6.10 9.02
C SER A 94 -8.85 4.63 8.67
N TYR A 95 -9.92 3.94 8.29
CA TYR A 95 -9.85 2.54 7.89
C TYR A 95 -9.09 2.35 6.58
N LEU A 96 -9.42 3.10 5.53
CA LEU A 96 -8.72 3.06 4.24
C LEU A 96 -7.24 3.40 4.38
N GLN A 97 -6.91 4.39 5.23
CA GLN A 97 -5.52 4.70 5.56
C GLN A 97 -4.84 3.51 6.25
N ALA A 98 -5.45 2.91 7.28
CA ALA A 98 -4.89 1.75 7.98
C ALA A 98 -4.67 0.55 7.04
N VAL A 99 -5.57 0.34 6.08
CA VAL A 99 -5.46 -0.69 5.03
C VAL A 99 -4.25 -0.42 4.12
N LEU A 100 -4.09 0.81 3.61
CA LEU A 100 -2.93 1.18 2.79
C LEU A 100 -1.61 1.09 3.55
N MET A 101 -1.60 1.44 4.83
CA MET A 101 -0.39 1.40 5.67
C MET A 101 0.18 -0.01 5.84
N ARG A 102 -0.60 -1.07 5.56
CA ARG A 102 -0.09 -2.45 5.52
C ARG A 102 0.88 -2.69 4.36
N VAL A 103 0.82 -1.87 3.31
CA VAL A 103 1.69 -1.91 2.13
C VAL A 103 2.26 -0.52 1.86
N SER A 104 2.69 0.17 2.92
CA SER A 104 3.11 1.58 2.89
C SER A 104 4.20 1.88 1.87
N GLY A 105 5.14 0.96 1.62
CA GLY A 105 6.17 1.10 0.59
C GLY A 105 5.57 1.24 -0.82
N TRP A 106 4.66 0.33 -1.19
CA TRP A 106 3.96 0.39 -2.48
C TRP A 106 2.99 1.56 -2.57
N ALA A 107 2.35 1.93 -1.46
CA ALA A 107 1.51 3.12 -1.41
C ALA A 107 2.33 4.40 -1.66
N ALA A 108 3.53 4.50 -1.08
CA ALA A 108 4.46 5.60 -1.32
C ALA A 108 4.94 5.63 -2.78
N TRP A 109 5.27 4.47 -3.35
CA TRP A 109 5.63 4.36 -4.77
C TRP A 109 4.50 4.83 -5.70
N CYS A 110 3.27 4.37 -5.48
CA CYS A 110 2.11 4.79 -6.27
C CYS A 110 1.82 6.29 -6.11
N ALA A 111 1.95 6.82 -4.88
CA ALA A 111 1.81 8.26 -4.61
C ALA A 111 2.89 9.07 -5.33
N TYR A 112 4.13 8.57 -5.39
CA TYR A 112 5.22 9.18 -6.15
C TYR A 112 4.95 9.18 -7.66
N GLN A 113 4.49 8.06 -8.24
CA GLN A 113 4.12 8.00 -9.67
C GLN A 113 3.00 9.00 -9.99
N ARG A 114 2.00 9.13 -9.12
CA ARG A 114 0.94 10.13 -9.28
C ARG A 114 1.44 11.56 -9.18
N TRP A 115 2.35 11.83 -8.26
CA TRP A 115 2.98 13.13 -8.16
C TRP A 115 3.76 13.47 -9.44
N GLN A 116 4.56 12.54 -9.97
CA GLN A 116 5.27 12.71 -11.24
C GLN A 116 4.31 12.99 -12.40
N ALA A 117 3.26 12.19 -12.57
CA ALA A 117 2.26 12.38 -13.63
C ALA A 117 1.63 13.77 -13.59
N ARG A 118 1.35 14.30 -12.39
CA ARG A 118 0.78 15.63 -12.19
C ARG A 118 1.73 16.78 -12.53
N LEU A 119 3.04 16.59 -12.39
CA LEU A 119 4.01 17.56 -12.89
C LEU A 119 3.93 17.71 -14.41
N ASP A 120 3.59 16.62 -15.12
CA ASP A 120 3.37 16.62 -16.56
C ASP A 120 1.93 17.00 -16.96
N GLY A 121 1.09 17.44 -16.03
CA GLY A 121 -0.32 17.77 -16.29
C GLY A 121 -1.24 16.55 -16.52
N ARG A 122 -0.77 15.33 -16.20
CA ARG A 122 -1.56 14.08 -16.22
C ARG A 122 -2.03 13.70 -14.81
N ASP A 123 -2.72 12.58 -14.65
CA ASP A 123 -2.99 11.96 -13.35
C ASP A 123 -2.73 10.45 -13.43
N ASP A 124 -2.51 9.82 -12.27
CA ASP A 124 -2.26 8.39 -12.13
C ASP A 124 -3.21 7.79 -11.08
N HIS A 125 -3.70 6.58 -11.34
CA HIS A 125 -4.73 5.92 -10.53
C HIS A 125 -4.22 4.70 -9.76
N ASN A 126 -2.92 4.37 -9.84
CA ASN A 126 -2.36 3.15 -9.26
C ASN A 126 -2.54 3.09 -7.73
N LEU A 127 -2.55 4.24 -7.05
CA LEU A 127 -2.80 4.28 -5.60
C LEU A 127 -4.23 3.83 -5.24
N VAL A 128 -5.22 4.21 -6.06
CA VAL A 128 -6.61 3.77 -5.89
C VAL A 128 -6.72 2.28 -6.21
N ASP A 129 -6.04 1.84 -7.26
CA ASP A 129 -6.00 0.43 -7.65
C ASP A 129 -5.36 -0.44 -6.56
N LEU A 130 -4.26 0.00 -5.94
CA LEU A 130 -3.61 -0.69 -4.83
C LEU A 130 -4.53 -0.80 -3.61
N LEU A 131 -5.29 0.26 -3.31
CA LEU A 131 -6.30 0.23 -2.26
C LEU A 131 -7.40 -0.80 -2.57
N ALA A 132 -7.89 -0.84 -3.81
CA ALA A 132 -8.87 -1.82 -4.26
C ALA A 132 -8.35 -3.25 -4.17
N ILE A 133 -7.08 -3.50 -4.50
CA ILE A 133 -6.40 -4.80 -4.32
C ILE A 133 -6.43 -5.21 -2.85
N ARG A 134 -6.00 -4.31 -1.95
CA ARG A 134 -5.90 -4.66 -0.53
C ARG A 134 -7.27 -4.86 0.10
N LEU A 135 -8.27 -4.07 -0.26
CA LEU A 135 -9.66 -4.27 0.19
C LEU A 135 -10.33 -5.46 -0.47
N GLY A 136 -9.93 -5.83 -1.69
CA GLY A 136 -10.33 -7.06 -2.34
C GLY A 136 -9.97 -8.26 -1.48
N TRP A 137 -8.75 -8.31 -0.96
CA TRP A 137 -8.33 -9.35 -0.02
C TRP A 137 -9.16 -9.40 1.27
N GLU A 138 -9.54 -8.26 1.84
CA GLU A 138 -10.44 -8.23 3.01
C GLU A 138 -11.81 -8.83 2.67
N ALA A 139 -12.39 -8.46 1.52
CA ALA A 139 -13.67 -9.00 1.04
C ALA A 139 -13.60 -10.49 0.68
N LEU A 140 -12.45 -10.97 0.18
CA LEU A 140 -12.18 -12.38 -0.12
C LEU A 140 -12.00 -13.25 1.13
N LEU A 141 -11.62 -12.67 2.26
CA LEU A 141 -11.42 -13.42 3.52
C LEU A 141 -12.57 -13.30 4.50
N ASP A 142 -13.40 -12.27 4.36
CA ASP A 142 -14.59 -12.12 5.18
C ASP A 142 -15.50 -13.35 5.04
N ASP A 143 -15.89 -13.92 6.18
CA ASP A 143 -16.78 -15.08 6.29
C ASP A 143 -18.26 -14.67 6.47
N GLY A 144 -18.53 -13.36 6.53
CA GLY A 144 -19.86 -12.79 6.70
C GLY A 144 -20.43 -12.94 8.11
N LYS A 145 -19.71 -13.56 9.04
CA LYS A 145 -20.18 -13.75 10.42
C LYS A 145 -20.04 -12.45 11.20
N ARG A 146 -21.08 -12.13 11.98
CA ARG A 146 -21.18 -10.88 12.76
C ARG A 146 -21.69 -11.13 14.18
N ASP A 147 -21.76 -12.39 14.61
CA ASP A 147 -22.09 -12.77 15.99
C ASP A 147 -21.02 -12.29 16.98
N PRO A 148 -21.32 -12.17 18.29
CA PRO A 148 -20.40 -11.66 19.29
C PRO A 148 -19.05 -12.41 19.37
N ASP A 149 -19.05 -13.71 19.03
CA ASP A 149 -17.86 -14.57 19.07
C ASP A 149 -17.11 -14.61 17.72
N SER A 150 -17.59 -13.87 16.71
CA SER A 150 -16.96 -13.80 15.40
C SER A 150 -15.63 -13.06 15.42
N SER A 151 -14.75 -13.44 14.50
CA SER A 151 -13.47 -12.73 14.29
C SER A 151 -13.68 -11.25 13.95
N TRP A 152 -14.77 -10.93 13.24
CA TRP A 152 -15.15 -9.56 12.91
C TRP A 152 -15.54 -8.77 14.16
N ALA A 153 -16.35 -9.34 15.07
CA ALA A 153 -16.75 -8.65 16.30
C ALA A 153 -15.55 -8.36 17.20
N ALA A 154 -14.64 -9.34 17.34
CA ALA A 154 -13.38 -9.17 18.06
C ALA A 154 -12.51 -8.05 17.44
N TRP A 155 -12.37 -8.05 16.11
CA TRP A 155 -11.66 -6.99 15.39
C TRP A 155 -12.30 -5.62 15.59
N ARG A 156 -13.63 -5.50 15.50
CA ARG A 156 -14.35 -4.22 15.70
C ARG A 156 -14.17 -3.67 17.10
N ALA A 157 -14.15 -4.52 18.13
CA ALA A 157 -13.90 -4.10 19.50
C ALA A 157 -12.49 -3.50 19.65
N ASP A 158 -11.47 -4.21 19.15
CA ASP A 158 -10.08 -3.75 19.15
C ASP A 158 -9.90 -2.45 18.33
N TRP A 159 -10.54 -2.36 17.16
CA TRP A 159 -10.56 -1.15 16.33
C TRP A 159 -11.11 0.06 17.09
N LYS A 160 -12.24 -0.08 17.79
CA LYS A 160 -12.83 1.01 18.59
C LYS A 160 -11.93 1.44 19.74
N GLN A 161 -11.22 0.50 20.38
CA GLN A 161 -10.31 0.81 21.48
C GLN A 161 -9.07 1.56 20.98
N ARG A 162 -8.58 1.24 19.78
CA ARG A 162 -7.39 1.84 19.18
C ARG A 162 -7.66 3.13 18.41
N GLN A 163 -8.91 3.48 18.15
CA GLN A 163 -9.22 4.77 17.55
C GLN A 163 -8.75 5.88 18.50
N PRO A 164 -7.89 6.80 18.05
CA PRO A 164 -7.31 7.81 18.91
C PRO A 164 -8.43 8.73 19.42
N GLY A 165 -8.78 8.59 20.70
CA GLY A 165 -9.79 9.41 21.39
C GLY A 165 -9.35 10.86 21.65
N GLY A 166 -8.31 11.36 20.98
CA GLY A 166 -7.71 12.66 21.23
C GLY A 166 -7.13 13.28 19.96
N ALA A 167 -7.99 13.80 19.10
CA ALA A 167 -7.60 14.47 17.85
C ALA A 167 -6.63 15.65 18.09
N SER A 168 -6.65 16.30 19.26
CA SER A 168 -5.91 17.54 19.53
C SER A 168 -4.39 17.37 19.63
N MET A 169 -3.91 16.36 20.37
CA MET A 169 -2.46 16.17 20.58
C MET A 169 -1.78 15.66 19.29
N GLN A 170 -2.41 14.73 18.58
CA GLN A 170 -1.87 14.22 17.32
C GLN A 170 -1.84 15.29 16.22
N GLN A 171 -2.87 16.13 16.13
CA GLN A 171 -2.87 17.27 15.20
C GLN A 171 -1.77 18.28 15.52
N ALA A 172 -1.55 18.57 16.81
CA ALA A 172 -0.44 19.41 17.23
C ALA A 172 0.90 18.78 16.81
N LEU A 173 1.13 17.50 17.10
CA LEU A 173 2.35 16.78 16.72
C LEU A 173 2.58 16.78 15.20
N HIS A 174 1.55 16.52 14.38
CA HIS A 174 1.67 16.59 12.92
C HIS A 174 2.01 18.00 12.43
N THR A 175 1.44 19.03 13.07
CA THR A 175 1.76 20.42 12.75
C THR A 175 3.21 20.75 13.07
N TRP A 176 3.70 20.32 14.24
CA TRP A 176 5.09 20.47 14.65
C TRP A 176 6.05 19.71 13.74
N GLN A 177 5.73 18.46 13.39
CA GLN A 177 6.50 17.67 12.45
C GLN A 177 6.59 18.39 11.10
N ARG A 178 5.47 18.90 10.57
CA ARG A 178 5.48 19.64 9.31
C ARG A 178 6.31 20.93 9.39
N ALA A 179 6.23 21.65 10.50
CA ALA A 179 7.05 22.84 10.72
C ALA A 179 8.54 22.50 10.76
N GLN A 180 8.91 21.39 11.41
CA GLN A 180 10.29 20.88 11.46
C GLN A 180 10.79 20.48 10.07
N GLU A 181 9.99 19.77 9.28
CA GLU A 181 10.32 19.41 7.88
C GLU A 181 10.57 20.67 7.03
N ILE A 182 9.71 21.69 7.14
CA ILE A 182 9.86 22.95 6.42
C ILE A 182 11.14 23.68 6.87
N ALA A 183 11.43 23.72 8.17
CA ALA A 183 12.64 24.35 8.69
C ALA A 183 13.91 23.63 8.17
N TYR A 184 13.91 22.30 8.20
CA TYR A 184 14.98 21.48 7.62
C TYR A 184 15.16 21.75 6.12
N GLN A 185 14.07 21.76 5.34
CA GLN A 185 14.11 22.05 3.90
C GLN A 185 14.68 23.44 3.61
N ARG A 186 14.32 24.46 4.39
CA ARG A 186 14.89 25.81 4.26
C ARG A 186 16.40 25.82 4.51
N GLN A 187 16.85 25.15 5.56
CA GLN A 187 18.27 25.06 5.88
C GLN A 187 19.04 24.30 4.81
N LEU A 188 18.52 23.15 4.36
CA LEU A 188 19.12 22.35 3.29
C LEU A 188 19.20 23.15 1.99
N ARG A 189 18.12 23.81 1.59
CA ARG A 189 18.09 24.69 0.42
C ARG A 189 19.14 25.80 0.53
N SER A 190 19.25 26.45 1.68
CA SER A 190 20.27 27.48 1.90
C SER A 190 21.68 26.92 1.71
N ARG A 191 21.96 25.72 2.22
CA ARG A 191 23.28 25.05 2.08
C ARG A 191 23.57 24.63 0.64
N LEU A 192 22.58 24.12 -0.08
CA LEU A 192 22.73 23.72 -1.49
C LEU A 192 22.94 24.92 -2.42
N LEU A 193 22.31 26.06 -2.11
CA LEU A 193 22.45 27.31 -2.90
C LEU A 193 23.67 28.14 -2.48
N SER A 194 24.20 27.95 -1.27
CA SER A 194 25.48 28.53 -0.90
C SER A 194 26.58 27.69 -1.53
N ALA A 195 27.04 28.12 -2.71
CA ALA A 195 28.26 27.57 -3.28
C ALA A 195 29.39 27.74 -2.25
N PRO A 196 30.07 26.66 -1.81
CA PRO A 196 31.34 26.85 -1.16
C PRO A 196 32.23 27.61 -2.15
N ALA A 197 33.02 28.56 -1.66
CA ALA A 197 34.11 29.10 -2.46
C ALA A 197 34.90 27.90 -2.98
N ILE A 198 35.00 27.78 -4.31
CA ILE A 198 35.80 26.72 -4.92
C ILE A 198 37.24 27.02 -4.51
N GLU A 199 37.70 26.42 -3.42
CA GLU A 199 39.12 26.15 -3.29
C GLU A 199 39.43 25.19 -4.43
N LEU A 200 40.38 25.58 -5.28
CA LEU A 200 40.95 24.74 -6.33
C LEU A 200 41.63 23.55 -5.67
N ALA A 201 40.83 22.57 -5.23
CA ALA A 201 41.32 21.30 -4.77
C ALA A 201 41.90 20.58 -5.98
N VAL A 202 43.15 20.14 -5.83
CA VAL A 202 43.86 19.33 -6.83
C VAL A 202 42.93 18.20 -7.29
N GLN A 203 42.66 18.12 -8.60
CA GLN A 203 41.84 17.04 -9.15
C GLN A 203 42.56 15.70 -8.89
N PRO A 204 41.95 14.78 -8.12
CA PRO A 204 42.51 13.45 -7.98
C PRO A 204 42.43 12.72 -9.32
N ALA A 205 43.43 11.88 -9.62
CA ALA A 205 43.44 11.09 -10.85
C ALA A 205 42.25 10.12 -10.95
N VAL A 206 41.67 9.72 -9.80
CA VAL A 206 40.46 8.90 -9.69
C VAL A 206 39.68 9.33 -8.45
N GLN A 207 38.35 9.45 -8.58
CA GLN A 207 37.43 9.58 -7.46
C GLN A 207 36.34 8.52 -7.61
N ALA A 208 36.21 7.63 -6.63
CA ALA A 208 35.19 6.59 -6.59
C ALA A 208 34.29 6.83 -5.38
N ALA A 209 32.96 6.83 -5.60
CA ALA A 209 31.97 6.84 -4.55
C ALA A 209 31.34 5.44 -4.47
N PHE A 210 31.45 4.79 -3.32
CA PHE A 210 30.77 3.52 -3.05
C PHE A 210 29.47 3.82 -2.33
N CYS A 211 28.36 3.81 -3.07
CA CYS A 211 27.04 3.79 -2.48
C CYS A 211 26.77 2.36 -2.02
N ILE A 212 26.53 2.18 -0.72
CA ILE A 212 25.85 0.98 -0.23
C ILE A 212 24.36 1.30 -0.24
N ASP A 213 23.61 0.56 -1.05
CA ASP A 213 22.15 0.54 -0.95
C ASP A 213 21.79 -0.10 0.41
N VAL A 214 21.00 0.60 1.22
CA VAL A 214 20.44 0.12 2.49
C VAL A 214 18.95 -0.03 2.36
#